data_AF-A0A2N2C5B3-F1
#
_entry.id   AF-A0A2N2C5B3-F1
#
_cell.length_a   1.000
_cell.length_b   1.000
_cell.length_c   1.000
_cell.angle_alpha   90.00
_cell.angle_beta   90.00
_cell.angle_gamma   90.00
#
_symmetry.space_group_name_H-M   'P 1'
#
loop_
_entity.id
_entity.type
_entity.pdbx_description
1 polymer ?
#
loop_
_entity_poly.entity_id
_entity_poly.type
_entity_poly.pdbx_seq_one_letter_code
_entity_poly.pdbx_strand_id
1 'polypeptide(L)'
;MSFEVIIGIEIHCELKTKTKMFSGAPVSFGNLPNTCVNEIDLGHPGTLPSLNKRAVELAITACELMNCEIDRLIRFDRKNYYYSDLPKGFQITQQFHPIGRGGYVDIDVDGGSKRIGINRLHMEEDTAKQFHHGDVTWIDFNRAGTPLVEIVSEPDIRSGKEAAAFVEKMKSLLEF
;
A
#
# COMPACT_ATOMS: atom_id res chain seq x y z
N MET A 1 24.74 1.65 -26.83
CA MET A 1 23.38 1.08 -26.73
C MET A 1 22.43 2.05 -27.43
N SER A 2 21.44 1.56 -28.20
CA SER A 2 20.53 2.41 -29.01
C SER A 2 19.23 2.79 -28.31
N PHE A 3 19.03 2.31 -27.08
CA PHE A 3 17.83 2.57 -26.27
C PHE A 3 18.21 2.90 -24.84
N GLU A 4 17.39 3.73 -24.19
CA GLU A 4 17.45 4.03 -22.77
C GLU A 4 16.34 3.25 -22.04
N VAL A 5 16.70 2.64 -20.91
CA VAL A 5 15.74 1.95 -20.04
C VAL A 5 15.21 2.98 -19.04
N ILE A 6 13.89 3.11 -18.91
CA ILE A 6 13.24 4.01 -17.96
C ILE A 6 12.25 3.17 -17.14
N ILE A 7 12.44 3.15 -15.82
CA ILE A 7 11.67 2.32 -14.89
C ILE A 7 11.11 3.20 -13.77
N GLY A 8 9.82 3.01 -13.46
CA GLY A 8 9.17 3.43 -12.22
C GLY A 8 8.64 2.21 -11.49
N ILE A 9 8.58 2.27 -10.15
CA ILE A 9 8.15 1.16 -9.29
C ILE A 9 7.03 1.62 -8.37
N GLU A 10 5.98 0.81 -8.28
CA GLU A 10 4.89 0.93 -7.32
C GLU A 10 5.05 -0.14 -6.24
N ILE A 11 5.18 0.27 -4.98
CA ILE A 11 5.32 -0.62 -3.83
C ILE A 11 4.08 -0.49 -2.96
N HIS A 12 3.39 -1.59 -2.72
CA HIS A 12 2.35 -1.68 -1.69
C HIS A 12 2.97 -2.30 -0.44
N CYS A 13 2.96 -1.56 0.67
CA CYS A 13 3.52 -2.00 1.94
C CYS A 13 2.42 -2.15 2.99
N GLU A 14 2.28 -3.36 3.54
CA GLU A 14 1.38 -3.63 4.66
C GLU A 14 1.90 -2.99 5.95
N LEU A 15 1.06 -2.16 6.58
CA LEU A 15 1.41 -1.52 7.85
C LEU A 15 1.17 -2.48 9.02
N LYS A 16 2.20 -2.66 9.85
CA LYS A 16 2.19 -3.51 11.06
C LYS A 16 1.29 -2.94 12.18
N THR A 17 -0.01 -2.98 11.95
CA THR A 17 -1.07 -2.56 12.87
C THR A 17 -1.75 -3.77 13.51
N LYS A 18 -2.47 -3.56 14.62
CA LYS A 18 -3.24 -4.63 15.27
C LYS A 18 -4.63 -4.84 14.65
N THR A 19 -5.23 -3.75 14.16
CA THR A 19 -6.58 -3.71 13.59
C THR A 19 -6.53 -3.14 12.18
N LYS A 20 -7.55 -3.43 11.38
CA LYS A 20 -7.66 -3.01 9.99
C LYS A 20 -7.74 -1.50 9.80
N MET A 21 -7.69 -1.04 8.55
CA MET A 21 -7.58 0.38 8.18
C MET A 21 -8.84 1.16 8.51
N PHE A 22 -9.99 0.53 8.28
CA PHE A 22 -11.30 1.16 8.39
C PHE A 22 -12.26 0.40 9.32
N SER A 23 -11.77 -0.62 10.04
CA SER A 23 -12.57 -1.45 10.93
C SER A 23 -11.76 -1.91 12.15
N GLY A 24 -12.47 -2.36 13.19
CA GLY A 24 -11.84 -2.89 14.42
C GLY A 24 -11.41 -4.36 14.33
N ALA A 25 -11.63 -5.04 13.21
CA ALA A 25 -11.23 -6.43 13.04
C ALA A 25 -9.69 -6.56 13.03
N PRO A 26 -9.13 -7.69 13.52
CA PRO A 26 -7.69 -7.86 13.61
C PRO A 26 -7.04 -8.03 12.23
N VAL A 27 -5.84 -7.46 12.07
CA VAL A 27 -4.93 -7.85 10.97
C VAL A 27 -4.33 -9.20 11.33
N SER A 28 -4.32 -10.14 10.39
CA SER A 28 -3.85 -11.50 10.66
C SER A 28 -3.23 -12.18 9.45
N PHE A 29 -2.36 -13.16 9.71
CA PHE A 29 -1.73 -14.00 8.70
C PHE A 29 -1.91 -15.47 9.08
N GLY A 30 -2.43 -16.29 8.16
CA GLY A 30 -2.54 -17.74 8.33
C GLY A 30 -3.69 -18.23 9.23
N ASN A 31 -4.60 -17.35 9.66
CA ASN A 31 -5.80 -17.75 10.40
C ASN A 31 -6.80 -18.50 9.51
N LEU A 32 -7.79 -19.16 10.16
CA LEU A 32 -8.87 -19.83 9.44
C LEU A 32 -9.62 -18.82 8.54
N PRO A 33 -9.98 -19.18 7.30
CA PRO A 33 -10.63 -18.26 6.36
C PRO A 33 -11.88 -17.60 6.95
N ASN A 34 -12.04 -16.30 6.69
CA ASN A 34 -13.21 -15.51 7.07
C ASN A 34 -13.50 -15.46 8.58
N THR A 35 -12.47 -15.52 9.45
CA THR A 35 -12.61 -15.42 10.91
C THR A 35 -12.13 -14.10 11.51
N CYS A 36 -11.35 -13.33 10.76
CA CYS A 36 -10.81 -12.02 11.13
C CYS A 36 -11.50 -10.93 10.31
N VAL A 37 -12.82 -10.93 10.34
CA VAL A 37 -13.67 -10.03 9.54
C VAL A 37 -14.82 -9.48 10.37
N ASN A 38 -15.35 -8.34 9.96
CA ASN A 38 -16.62 -7.81 10.43
C ASN A 38 -17.49 -7.29 9.27
N GLU A 39 -18.65 -6.73 9.59
CA GLU A 39 -19.61 -6.19 8.63
C GLU A 39 -19.03 -5.09 7.73
N ILE A 40 -18.09 -4.28 8.23
CA ILE A 40 -17.41 -3.23 7.44
C ILE A 40 -16.49 -3.88 6.39
N ASP A 41 -15.70 -4.86 6.82
CA ASP A 41 -14.77 -5.58 5.93
C ASP A 41 -15.52 -6.33 4.83
N LEU A 42 -16.68 -6.87 5.16
CA LEU A 42 -17.56 -7.62 4.25
C LEU A 42 -18.46 -6.71 3.40
N GLY A 43 -18.38 -5.39 3.55
CA GLY A 43 -19.16 -4.43 2.76
C GLY A 43 -20.67 -4.56 2.96
N HIS A 44 -21.12 -4.96 4.16
CA HIS A 44 -22.55 -5.10 4.44
C HIS A 44 -23.29 -3.75 4.30
N PRO A 45 -24.57 -3.77 3.87
CA PRO A 45 -25.38 -2.57 3.79
C PRO A 45 -25.46 -1.81 5.12
N GLY A 46 -25.31 -0.48 5.07
CA GLY A 46 -25.44 0.40 6.24
C GLY A 46 -24.16 0.60 7.05
N THR A 47 -23.05 -0.01 6.68
CA THR A 47 -21.76 0.13 7.36
C THR A 47 -21.02 1.41 6.96
N LEU A 48 -20.17 1.93 7.85
CA LEU A 48 -19.35 3.13 7.63
C LEU A 48 -17.89 2.86 8.05
N PRO A 49 -16.89 3.39 7.32
CA PRO A 49 -15.49 3.20 7.65
C PRO A 49 -15.08 4.02 8.88
N SER A 50 -14.21 3.44 9.73
CA SER A 50 -13.60 4.11 10.88
C SER A 50 -12.07 4.05 10.78
N LEU A 51 -11.45 5.18 10.44
CA LEU A 51 -10.01 5.28 10.18
C LEU A 51 -9.15 4.87 11.38
N ASN A 52 -8.13 4.06 11.10
CA ASN A 52 -7.16 3.61 12.08
C ASN A 52 -6.09 4.67 12.36
N LYS A 53 -6.09 5.21 13.59
CA LYS A 53 -5.10 6.21 14.02
C LYS A 53 -3.66 5.72 13.88
N ARG A 54 -3.37 4.46 14.23
CA ARG A 54 -2.01 3.91 14.16
C ARG A 54 -1.55 3.76 12.70
N ALA A 55 -2.46 3.46 11.77
CA ALA A 55 -2.13 3.42 10.36
C ALA A 55 -1.71 4.80 9.83
N VAL A 56 -2.41 5.87 10.26
CA VAL A 56 -2.03 7.26 9.91
C VAL A 56 -0.65 7.60 10.47
N GLU A 57 -0.37 7.28 11.74
CA GLU A 57 0.94 7.51 12.35
C GLU A 57 2.06 6.83 11.57
N LEU A 58 1.89 5.56 11.21
CA LEU A 58 2.87 4.80 10.44
C LEU A 58 3.06 5.36 9.02
N ALA A 59 1.99 5.81 8.37
CA ALA A 59 2.07 6.43 7.05
C ALA A 59 2.82 7.78 7.09
N ILE A 60 2.62 8.58 8.13
CA ILE A 60 3.41 9.81 8.37
C ILE A 60 4.89 9.47 8.58
N THR A 61 5.19 8.48 9.42
CA THR A 61 6.58 8.02 9.63
C THR A 61 7.22 7.57 8.31
N ALA A 62 6.48 6.84 7.46
CA ALA A 62 6.96 6.44 6.15
C ALA A 62 7.26 7.65 5.25
N CYS A 63 6.40 8.69 5.27
CA CYS A 63 6.66 9.94 4.55
C CYS A 63 7.96 10.61 5.01
N GLU A 64 8.19 10.70 6.32
CA GLU A 64 9.41 11.30 6.88
C GLU A 64 10.66 10.52 6.48
N LEU A 65 10.63 9.18 6.54
CA LEU A 65 11.73 8.31 6.11
C LEU A 65 12.09 8.49 4.63
N MET A 66 11.12 8.87 3.81
CA MET A 66 11.28 9.11 2.38
C MET A 66 11.39 10.59 2.03
N ASN A 67 11.58 11.47 3.01
CA ASN A 67 11.72 12.92 2.83
C ASN A 67 10.54 13.57 2.06
N CYS A 68 9.34 13.00 2.17
CA CYS A 68 8.15 13.53 1.51
C CYS A 68 7.61 14.77 2.22
N GLU A 69 7.02 15.69 1.47
CA GLU A 69 6.16 16.73 2.03
C GLU A 69 4.83 16.09 2.48
N ILE A 70 4.47 16.28 3.75
CA ILE A 70 3.25 15.72 4.34
C ILE A 70 2.05 16.66 4.10
N ASP A 71 0.97 16.13 3.53
CA ASP A 71 -0.27 16.88 3.35
C ASP A 71 -0.93 17.12 4.71
N ARG A 72 -1.35 18.37 4.96
CA ARG A 72 -2.03 18.76 6.21
C ARG A 72 -3.49 18.30 6.25
N LEU A 73 -4.04 17.88 5.11
CA LEU A 73 -5.38 17.35 4.98
C LEU A 73 -5.34 15.86 4.66
N ILE A 74 -5.82 15.04 5.59
CA ILE A 74 -6.08 13.63 5.31
C ILE A 74 -7.47 13.49 4.70
N ARG A 75 -7.51 13.12 3.42
CA ARG A 75 -8.74 12.83 2.68
C ARG A 75 -8.60 11.51 1.93
N PHE A 76 -9.69 10.75 1.91
CA PHE A 76 -9.80 9.48 1.21
C PHE A 76 -10.81 9.58 0.07
N ASP A 77 -10.58 8.77 -0.96
CA ASP A 77 -11.34 8.68 -2.19
C ASP A 77 -11.74 7.22 -2.45
N ARG A 78 -12.74 7.00 -3.30
CA ARG A 78 -13.19 5.65 -3.69
C ARG A 78 -12.67 5.32 -5.08
N LYS A 79 -11.81 4.31 -5.19
CA LYS A 79 -11.38 3.69 -6.44
C LYS A 79 -12.38 2.58 -6.78
N ASN A 80 -13.32 2.86 -7.68
CA ASN A 80 -14.45 1.97 -7.98
C ASN A 80 -14.08 0.94 -9.05
N TYR A 81 -14.23 -0.34 -8.74
CA TYR A 81 -14.10 -1.46 -9.69
C TYR A 81 -14.77 -2.71 -9.13
N TYR A 82 -15.22 -3.61 -10.01
CA TYR A 82 -15.85 -4.86 -9.61
C TYR A 82 -14.84 -5.99 -9.69
N TYR A 83 -14.55 -6.61 -8.54
CA TYR A 83 -13.81 -7.86 -8.45
C TYR A 83 -14.28 -8.64 -7.23
N SER A 84 -14.20 -9.97 -7.29
CA SER A 84 -14.80 -10.83 -6.25
C SER A 84 -14.09 -10.75 -4.90
N ASP A 85 -12.84 -10.27 -4.86
CA ASP A 85 -12.10 -10.03 -3.61
C ASP A 85 -12.36 -8.65 -2.98
N LEU A 86 -13.18 -7.80 -3.63
CA LEU A 86 -13.46 -6.43 -3.23
C LEU A 86 -14.94 -6.28 -2.88
N PRO A 87 -15.32 -6.55 -1.61
CA PRO A 87 -16.74 -6.71 -1.23
C PRO A 87 -17.57 -5.44 -1.38
N LYS A 88 -16.93 -4.26 -1.30
CA LYS A 88 -17.59 -2.95 -1.37
C LYS A 88 -17.87 -2.47 -2.81
N GLY A 89 -17.27 -3.10 -3.83
CA GLY A 89 -17.26 -2.57 -5.21
C GLY A 89 -16.40 -1.30 -5.40
N PHE A 90 -15.66 -0.92 -4.36
CA PHE A 90 -14.63 0.12 -4.39
C PHE A 90 -13.60 -0.11 -3.29
N GLN A 91 -12.37 0.32 -3.55
CA GLN A 91 -11.29 0.39 -2.57
C GLN A 91 -11.21 1.82 -2.03
N ILE A 92 -11.13 1.99 -0.71
CA ILE A 92 -10.84 3.29 -0.11
C ILE A 92 -9.32 3.54 -0.20
N THR A 93 -8.94 4.59 -0.92
CA THR A 93 -7.54 5.00 -1.18
C THR A 93 -7.41 6.53 -1.08
N GLN A 94 -6.31 7.13 -1.51
CA GLN A 94 -6.22 8.59 -1.68
C GLN A 94 -5.75 8.91 -3.09
N GLN A 95 -6.64 9.40 -3.96
CA GLN A 95 -6.30 9.74 -5.34
C GLN A 95 -5.78 11.17 -5.43
N PHE A 96 -6.53 12.12 -4.88
CA PHE A 96 -6.28 13.56 -5.06
C PHE A 96 -5.41 14.15 -3.96
N HIS A 97 -5.48 13.59 -2.76
CA HIS A 97 -4.76 14.03 -1.56
C HIS A 97 -3.96 12.89 -0.92
N PRO A 98 -2.93 12.34 -1.60
CA PRO A 98 -1.96 11.45 -0.97
C PRO A 98 -1.36 12.13 0.26
N ILE A 99 -1.14 11.36 1.32
CA ILE A 99 -0.57 11.83 2.58
C ILE A 99 0.86 12.38 2.42
N GLY A 100 1.63 11.90 1.45
CA GLY A 100 2.99 12.37 1.16
C GLY A 100 3.25 12.56 -0.33
N ARG A 101 4.06 13.56 -0.70
CA ARG A 101 4.50 13.81 -2.09
C ARG A 101 5.94 14.32 -2.18
N GLY A 102 6.56 14.17 -3.35
CA GLY A 102 7.80 14.88 -3.69
C GLY A 102 8.98 14.53 -2.79
N GLY A 103 9.11 13.25 -2.41
CA GLY A 103 10.21 12.75 -1.60
C GLY A 103 11.36 12.19 -2.42
N TYR A 104 12.29 11.52 -1.75
CA TYR A 104 13.38 10.79 -2.39
C TYR A 104 14.02 9.76 -1.46
N VAL A 105 14.69 8.78 -2.06
CA VAL A 105 15.54 7.80 -1.38
C VAL A 105 16.86 7.67 -2.14
N ASP A 106 17.97 7.63 -1.39
CA ASP A 106 19.30 7.42 -1.92
C ASP A 106 19.62 5.91 -1.89
N ILE A 107 19.95 5.34 -3.06
CA ILE A 107 20.34 3.93 -3.25
C ILE A 107 21.83 3.82 -3.51
N ASP A 108 22.43 2.72 -3.09
CA ASP A 108 23.84 2.40 -3.38
C ASP A 108 23.92 1.55 -4.63
N VAL A 109 24.76 1.97 -5.59
CA VAL A 109 25.00 1.25 -6.85
C VAL A 109 26.48 1.21 -7.18
N ASP A 110 26.87 0.33 -8.11
CA ASP A 110 28.26 0.15 -8.54
C ASP A 110 28.87 1.50 -8.99
N GLY A 111 29.65 2.15 -8.11
CA GLY A 111 30.32 3.42 -8.40
C GLY A 111 29.76 4.66 -7.68
N GLY A 112 28.73 4.55 -6.82
CA GLY A 112 28.28 5.67 -5.99
C GLY A 112 26.85 5.56 -5.47
N SER A 113 26.36 6.65 -4.89
CA SER A 113 24.96 6.78 -4.50
C SER A 113 24.16 7.43 -5.62
N LYS A 114 22.95 6.94 -5.86
CA LYS A 114 21.99 7.54 -6.79
C LYS A 114 20.70 7.88 -6.04
N ARG A 115 20.19 9.09 -6.27
CA ARG A 115 18.90 9.51 -5.74
C ARG A 115 17.76 9.06 -6.66
N ILE A 116 16.74 8.43 -6.08
CA ILE A 116 15.48 8.06 -6.74
C ILE A 116 14.37 8.90 -6.12
N GLY A 117 13.64 9.65 -6.95
CA GLY A 117 12.48 10.42 -6.51
C GLY A 117 11.31 9.54 -6.06
N ILE A 118 10.58 9.99 -5.05
CA ILE A 118 9.28 9.45 -4.66
C ILE A 118 8.22 10.44 -5.11
N ASN A 119 7.39 10.03 -6.06
CA ASN A 119 6.32 10.87 -6.59
C ASN A 119 5.27 11.13 -5.49
N ARG A 120 4.79 10.05 -4.87
CA ARG A 120 3.71 10.08 -3.88
C ARG A 120 3.74 8.86 -2.96
N LEU A 121 3.12 9.04 -1.80
CA LEU A 121 2.75 8.01 -0.85
C LEU A 121 1.30 8.23 -0.44
N HIS A 122 0.44 7.22 -0.61
CA HIS A 122 -0.95 7.27 -0.13
C HIS A 122 -1.35 6.07 0.69
N MET A 123 -2.32 6.29 1.56
CA MET A 123 -2.94 5.27 2.39
C MET A 123 -4.09 4.58 1.66
N GLU A 124 -4.19 3.27 1.81
CA GLU A 124 -5.34 2.51 1.30
C GLU A 124 -5.61 1.24 2.09
N GLU A 125 -6.68 0.53 1.74
CA GLU A 125 -6.99 -0.79 2.26
C GLU A 125 -6.68 -1.89 1.24
N ASP A 126 -6.25 -3.06 1.71
CA ASP A 126 -6.01 -4.24 0.88
C ASP A 126 -7.30 -4.99 0.52
N THR A 127 -7.23 -5.84 -0.51
CA THR A 127 -8.32 -6.73 -0.96
C THR A 127 -8.27 -8.09 -0.27
N ALA A 128 -9.33 -8.88 -0.43
CA ALA A 128 -9.37 -10.27 0.02
C ALA A 128 -8.36 -11.15 -0.75
N LYS A 129 -8.17 -12.39 -0.30
CA LYS A 129 -7.36 -13.37 -1.02
C LYS A 129 -8.24 -14.33 -1.80
N GLN A 130 -7.82 -14.67 -3.02
CA GLN A 130 -8.47 -15.66 -3.86
C GLN A 130 -7.66 -16.95 -3.92
N PHE A 131 -8.37 -18.07 -3.96
CA PHE A 131 -7.80 -19.39 -4.18
C PHE A 131 -8.61 -20.08 -5.27
N HIS A 132 -7.96 -20.44 -6.38
CA HIS A 132 -8.63 -21.12 -7.49
C HIS A 132 -8.49 -22.64 -7.30
N HIS A 133 -9.60 -23.36 -7.36
CA HIS A 133 -9.64 -24.81 -7.19
C HIS A 133 -10.58 -25.42 -8.24
N GLY A 134 -10.01 -25.89 -9.36
CA GLY A 134 -10.80 -26.27 -10.52
C GLY A 134 -11.61 -25.10 -11.06
N ASP A 135 -12.92 -25.29 -11.26
CA ASP A 135 -13.83 -24.29 -11.84
C ASP A 135 -14.43 -23.31 -10.80
N VAL A 136 -13.99 -23.36 -9.54
CA VAL A 136 -14.47 -22.48 -8.48
C VAL A 136 -13.34 -21.63 -7.90
N THR A 137 -13.70 -20.43 -7.43
CA THR A 137 -12.81 -19.54 -6.69
C THR A 137 -13.31 -19.41 -5.27
N TRP A 138 -12.46 -19.73 -4.30
CA TRP A 138 -12.71 -19.49 -2.88
C TRP A 138 -12.11 -18.14 -2.49
N ILE A 139 -12.82 -17.43 -1.62
CA ILE A 139 -12.45 -16.08 -1.21
C ILE A 139 -12.31 -16.06 0.31
N ASP A 140 -11.16 -15.56 0.76
CA ASP A 140 -10.86 -15.30 2.16
C ASP A 140 -10.73 -13.80 2.40
N PHE A 141 -11.73 -13.24 3.08
CA PHE A 141 -11.84 -11.82 3.42
C PHE A 141 -11.00 -11.40 4.63
N ASN A 142 -10.25 -12.31 5.27
CA ASN A 142 -9.38 -11.98 6.40
C ASN A 142 -8.44 -10.79 6.11
N ARG A 143 -7.92 -10.71 4.87
CA ARG A 143 -7.01 -9.63 4.42
C ARG A 143 -7.72 -8.36 3.95
N ALA A 144 -9.01 -8.45 3.58
CA ALA A 144 -9.76 -7.30 3.12
C ALA A 144 -9.82 -6.24 4.24
N GLY A 145 -9.43 -5.00 3.93
CA GLY A 145 -9.37 -3.93 4.91
C GLY A 145 -8.00 -3.76 5.60
N THR A 146 -7.02 -4.64 5.38
CA THR A 146 -5.68 -4.51 5.95
C THR A 146 -5.03 -3.18 5.52
N PRO A 147 -4.36 -2.42 6.42
CA PRO A 147 -3.81 -1.13 6.05
C PRO A 147 -2.59 -1.25 5.15
N LEU A 148 -2.61 -0.50 4.04
CA LEU A 148 -1.49 -0.36 3.13
C LEU A 148 -1.03 1.10 3.04
N VAL A 149 0.24 1.28 2.70
CA VAL A 149 0.71 2.47 1.97
C VAL A 149 1.16 2.05 0.59
N GLU A 150 0.70 2.74 -0.43
CA GLU A 150 1.22 2.66 -1.79
C GLU A 150 2.26 3.76 -1.96
N ILE A 151 3.45 3.38 -2.42
CA ILE A 151 4.60 4.26 -2.64
C ILE A 151 4.95 4.18 -4.12
N VAL A 152 4.92 5.32 -4.80
CA VAL A 152 5.19 5.41 -6.24
C VAL A 152 6.47 6.19 -6.46
N SER A 153 7.44 5.57 -7.14
CA SER A 153 8.68 6.25 -7.51
C SER A 153 8.49 7.15 -8.74
N GLU A 154 9.34 8.16 -8.86
CA GLU A 154 9.59 8.78 -10.17
C GLU A 154 10.26 7.77 -11.12
N PRO A 155 10.17 7.97 -12.44
CA PRO A 155 10.79 7.10 -13.42
C PRO A 155 12.30 7.37 -13.55
N ASP A 156 13.04 7.33 -12.43
CA ASP A 156 14.47 7.66 -12.33
C ASP A 156 15.41 6.45 -12.49
N ILE A 157 14.86 5.24 -12.43
CA ILE A 157 15.61 3.99 -12.48
C ILE A 157 15.99 3.68 -13.94
N ARG A 158 17.25 3.28 -14.16
CA ARG A 158 17.88 3.08 -15.49
C ARG A 158 18.42 1.67 -15.72
N SER A 159 18.32 0.78 -14.73
CA SER A 159 18.74 -0.62 -14.89
C SER A 159 18.03 -1.55 -13.91
N GLY A 160 18.04 -2.85 -14.19
CA GLY A 160 17.54 -3.87 -13.25
C GLY A 160 18.33 -3.92 -11.94
N LYS A 161 19.62 -3.58 -11.95
CA LYS A 161 20.45 -3.46 -10.74
C LYS A 161 19.96 -2.32 -9.84
N GLU A 162 19.71 -1.16 -10.43
CA GLU A 162 19.14 -0.02 -9.70
C GLU A 162 17.75 -0.33 -9.15
N ALA A 163 16.90 -1.04 -9.91
CA ALA A 163 15.58 -1.47 -9.45
C ALA A 163 15.67 -2.37 -8.21
N ALA A 164 16.56 -3.37 -8.22
CA ALA A 164 16.79 -4.24 -7.08
C ALA A 164 17.30 -3.46 -5.85
N ALA A 165 18.32 -2.62 -6.05
CA ALA A 165 18.86 -1.77 -4.99
C ALA A 165 17.81 -0.82 -4.39
N PHE A 166 16.91 -0.27 -5.20
CA PHE A 166 15.78 0.53 -4.73
C PHE A 166 14.83 -0.28 -3.85
N VAL A 167 14.37 -1.45 -4.30
CA VAL A 167 13.45 -2.29 -3.51
C VAL A 167 14.10 -2.76 -2.21
N GLU A 168 15.38 -3.15 -2.24
CA GLU A 168 16.14 -3.52 -1.04
C GLU A 168 16.28 -2.36 -0.05
N LYS A 169 16.59 -1.16 -0.54
CA LYS A 169 16.66 0.05 0.28
C LYS A 169 15.31 0.38 0.92
N MET A 170 14.23 0.32 0.14
CA MET A 170 12.87 0.55 0.63
C MET A 170 12.48 -0.44 1.72
N LYS A 171 12.78 -1.73 1.53
CA LYS A 171 12.58 -2.74 2.56
C LYS A 171 13.36 -2.41 3.84
N SER A 172 14.64 -2.08 3.71
CA SER A 172 15.49 -1.75 4.87
C SER A 172 14.99 -0.52 5.63
N LEU A 173 14.46 0.49 4.94
CA LEU A 173 13.92 1.69 5.56
C LEU A 173 12.61 1.41 6.32
N LEU A 174 11.74 0.58 5.74
CA LEU A 174 10.41 0.29 6.29
C LEU A 174 10.41 -0.79 7.39
N GLU A 175 11.45 -1.62 7.46
CA GLU A 175 11.60 -2.62 8.51
C GLU A 175 12.24 -2.08 9.80
N PHE A 176 12.95 -0.95 9.72
CA PHE A 176 13.60 -0.28 10.85
C PHE A 176 12.59 0.52 11.69
#